data_AF-A0A0D3KRI8-F1
#
_entry.id   AF-A0A0D3KRI8-F1
#
_cell.length_a   1.000
_cell.length_b   1.000
_cell.length_c   1.000
_cell.angle_alpha   90.00
_cell.angle_beta   90.00
_cell.angle_gamma   90.00
#
_symmetry.space_group_name_H-M   'P 1'
#
loop_
_entity.id
_entity.type
_entity.pdbx_description
1 polymer ?
#
loop_
_entity_poly.entity_id
_entity_poly.type
_entity_poly.pdbx_seq_one_letter_code
_entity_poly.pdbx_strand_id
1 'polypeptide(L)'
;MSSVLSQADVDRLRRYATRRPAQSREAAEAERRALEEGVGKLARRRLREHMLSLMLEPAELDECWRLLRAHASPPASPLDERIDYAGFCRVADAMPARLGRHFFGAEHFLRFPNDPWGRVSIVHYFCWLRSKTAILRTRIEFSIYDHSTDGTLGEREREPRRVTAVRKFFFFLDPRRRGRMVAGVASHESGGCAGDLGQEELRQNWFSLEYAEMLYSDYLELDADQNGMLSVGELMRFRGGAPPGGGLTAPFVQRECHTYRTKSDDGDTRASSTASRVAQSELDYKSYLDFVLAHSYKGTPEALTYFFKLLDLRRRLLGLDLAYFFRAVLEKFDELGVDPDHDHHP
;
A
#
# COMPACT_ATOMS: atom_id res chain seq x y z
N MET A 1 -6.22 -74.50 21.09
CA MET A 1 -5.00 -73.72 20.81
C MET A 1 -5.37 -72.25 20.79
N SER A 2 -5.26 -71.58 21.95
CA SER A 2 -5.59 -70.15 22.08
C SER A 2 -4.39 -69.33 21.64
N SER A 3 -4.47 -68.71 20.47
CA SER A 3 -3.46 -67.77 19.97
C SER A 3 -3.50 -66.51 20.81
N VAL A 4 -2.61 -66.42 21.81
CA VAL A 4 -2.44 -65.24 22.64
C VAL A 4 -1.64 -64.23 21.82
N LEU A 5 -2.31 -63.16 21.38
CA LEU A 5 -1.67 -62.01 20.72
C LEU A 5 -0.52 -61.51 21.60
N SER A 6 0.67 -61.35 21.01
CA SER A 6 1.82 -60.86 21.77
C SER A 6 1.58 -59.41 22.21
N GLN A 7 2.21 -58.99 23.30
CA GLN A 7 2.10 -57.61 23.81
C GLN A 7 2.46 -56.57 22.71
N ALA A 8 3.39 -56.92 21.81
CA ALA A 8 3.79 -56.09 20.68
C ALA A 8 2.69 -55.94 19.61
N ASP A 9 1.81 -56.94 19.46
CA ASP A 9 0.68 -56.89 18.54
C ASP A 9 -0.48 -56.06 19.11
N VAL A 10 -0.69 -56.14 20.42
CA VAL A 10 -1.64 -55.28 21.14
C VAL A 10 -1.21 -53.81 21.05
N ASP A 11 0.09 -53.53 21.20
CA ASP A 11 0.63 -52.16 21.08
C ASP A 11 0.61 -51.62 19.64
N ARG A 12 0.72 -52.49 18.62
CA ARG A 12 0.51 -52.09 17.23
C ARG A 12 -0.95 -51.77 16.94
N LEU A 13 -1.88 -52.57 17.44
CA LEU A 13 -3.31 -52.33 17.27
C LEU A 13 -3.78 -51.07 18.00
N ARG A 14 -3.24 -50.79 19.20
CA ARG A 14 -3.49 -49.53 19.92
C ARG A 14 -2.98 -48.31 19.15
N ARG A 15 -1.75 -48.38 18.61
CA ARG A 15 -1.19 -47.32 17.75
C ARG A 15 -2.00 -47.14 16.46
N TYR A 16 -2.52 -48.22 15.88
CA TYR A 16 -3.37 -48.16 14.69
C TYR A 16 -4.76 -47.57 14.99
N ALA A 17 -5.34 -47.92 16.14
CA ALA A 17 -6.64 -47.46 16.59
C ALA A 17 -6.67 -45.99 17.04
N THR A 18 -5.55 -45.41 17.50
CA THR A 18 -5.44 -43.98 17.81
C THR A 18 -5.10 -43.12 16.60
N ARG A 19 -4.32 -43.65 15.66
CA ARG A 19 -3.87 -42.93 14.45
C ARG A 19 -4.99 -42.75 13.42
N ARG A 20 -5.85 -43.75 13.22
CA ARG A 20 -6.97 -43.72 12.26
C ARG A 20 -8.03 -42.63 12.57
N PRO A 21 -8.51 -42.45 13.82
CA PRO A 21 -9.46 -41.38 14.17
C PRO A 21 -8.82 -39.98 14.25
N ALA A 22 -7.52 -39.88 14.54
CA ALA A 22 -6.79 -38.61 14.48
C ALA A 22 -6.63 -38.11 13.04
N GLN A 23 -6.21 -39.00 12.13
CA GLN A 23 -6.12 -38.70 10.69
C GLN A 23 -7.48 -38.38 10.07
N SER A 24 -8.56 -39.05 10.50
CA SER A 24 -9.91 -38.75 10.01
C SER A 24 -10.45 -37.40 10.52
N ARG A 25 -10.05 -36.98 11.72
CA ARG A 25 -10.40 -35.66 12.28
C ARG A 25 -9.61 -34.54 11.61
N GLU A 26 -8.30 -34.71 11.44
CA GLU A 26 -7.46 -33.77 10.69
C GLU A 26 -7.91 -33.64 9.23
N ALA A 27 -8.30 -34.76 8.59
CA ALA A 27 -8.85 -34.74 7.23
C ALA A 27 -10.20 -34.00 7.17
N ALA A 28 -11.10 -34.20 8.15
CA ALA A 28 -12.38 -33.51 8.21
C ALA A 28 -12.23 -32.00 8.53
N GLU A 29 -11.26 -31.63 9.36
CA GLU A 29 -10.91 -30.23 9.62
C GLU A 29 -10.27 -29.57 8.40
N ALA A 30 -9.39 -30.29 7.68
CA ALA A 30 -8.83 -29.81 6.42
C ALA A 30 -9.91 -29.64 5.33
N GLU A 31 -10.86 -30.56 5.24
CA GLU A 31 -12.00 -30.49 4.31
C GLU A 31 -12.93 -29.32 4.67
N ARG A 32 -13.22 -29.09 5.95
CA ARG A 32 -13.97 -27.91 6.41
C ARG A 32 -13.26 -26.61 6.07
N ARG A 33 -11.94 -26.52 6.31
CA ARG A 33 -11.13 -25.35 5.93
C ARG A 33 -11.14 -25.12 4.43
N ALA A 34 -11.02 -26.17 3.62
CA ALA A 34 -11.08 -26.08 2.16
C ALA A 34 -12.47 -25.62 1.68
N LEU A 35 -13.54 -26.07 2.34
CA LEU A 35 -14.92 -25.64 2.04
C LEU A 35 -15.14 -24.17 2.41
N GLU A 36 -14.72 -23.74 3.60
CA GLU A 36 -14.76 -22.34 4.05
C GLU A 36 -13.96 -21.43 3.12
N GLU A 37 -12.77 -21.87 2.71
CA GLU A 37 -11.93 -21.16 1.74
C GLU A 37 -12.62 -21.06 0.38
N GLY A 38 -13.28 -22.13 -0.08
CA GLY A 38 -14.06 -22.18 -1.32
C GLY A 38 -15.28 -21.25 -1.32
N VAL A 39 -16.04 -21.24 -0.22
CA VAL A 39 -17.18 -20.32 -0.02
C VAL A 39 -16.69 -18.88 0.03
N GLY A 40 -15.57 -18.62 0.72
CA GLY A 40 -14.93 -17.31 0.76
C GLY A 40 -14.48 -16.83 -0.63
N LYS A 41 -13.88 -17.71 -1.43
CA LYS A 41 -13.47 -17.40 -2.82
C LYS A 41 -14.67 -17.03 -3.68
N LEU A 42 -15.78 -17.77 -3.59
CA LEU A 42 -17.00 -17.49 -4.34
C LEU A 42 -17.66 -16.18 -3.91
N ALA A 43 -17.77 -15.94 -2.60
CA ALA A 43 -18.33 -14.71 -2.05
C ALA A 43 -17.54 -13.46 -2.50
N ARG A 44 -16.21 -13.54 -2.53
CA ARG A 44 -15.35 -12.46 -3.03
C ARG A 44 -15.46 -12.26 -4.53
N ARG A 45 -15.59 -13.33 -5.33
CA ARG A 45 -15.82 -13.21 -6.78
C ARG A 45 -17.10 -12.42 -7.04
N ARG A 46 -18.19 -12.78 -6.36
CA ARG A 46 -19.48 -12.07 -6.44
C ARG A 46 -19.39 -10.64 -5.94
N LEU A 47 -18.70 -10.41 -4.83
CA LEU A 47 -18.50 -9.06 -4.29
C LEU A 47 -17.69 -8.19 -5.26
N ARG A 48 -16.66 -8.74 -5.90
CA ARG A 48 -15.86 -8.05 -6.91
C ARG A 48 -16.67 -7.75 -8.17
N GLU A 49 -17.38 -8.74 -8.70
CA GLU A 49 -18.31 -8.59 -9.82
C GLU A 49 -19.36 -7.50 -9.50
N HIS A 50 -19.89 -7.50 -8.27
CA HIS A 50 -20.80 -6.47 -7.79
C HIS A 50 -20.13 -5.09 -7.70
N MET A 51 -18.95 -4.97 -7.09
CA MET A 51 -18.22 -3.69 -7.02
C MET A 51 -17.87 -3.15 -8.41
N LEU A 52 -17.44 -4.01 -9.34
CA LEU A 52 -17.21 -3.66 -10.75
C LEU A 52 -18.49 -3.13 -11.40
N SER A 53 -19.63 -3.76 -11.13
CA SER A 53 -20.93 -3.30 -11.64
C SER A 53 -21.38 -1.94 -11.08
N LEU A 54 -20.71 -1.42 -10.05
CA LEU A 54 -20.99 -0.12 -9.43
C LEU A 54 -19.99 0.97 -9.86
N MET A 55 -19.01 0.65 -10.71
CA MET A 55 -18.13 1.65 -11.28
C MET A 55 -18.93 2.54 -12.24
N LEU A 56 -18.77 3.87 -12.07
CA LEU A 56 -19.29 4.84 -13.03
C LEU A 56 -18.26 5.04 -14.13
N GLU A 57 -18.69 4.86 -15.37
CA GLU A 57 -17.87 5.20 -16.54
C GLU A 57 -17.81 6.73 -16.72
N PRO A 58 -16.79 7.26 -17.45
CA PRO A 58 -16.69 8.69 -17.70
C PRO A 58 -17.96 9.30 -18.31
N ALA A 59 -18.57 8.62 -19.28
CA ALA A 59 -19.82 9.05 -19.90
C ALA A 59 -20.99 9.10 -18.89
N GLU A 60 -21.03 8.19 -17.92
CA GLU A 60 -22.07 8.16 -16.89
C GLU A 60 -21.87 9.24 -15.82
N LEU A 61 -20.62 9.63 -15.54
CA LEU A 61 -20.31 10.77 -14.69
C LEU A 61 -20.76 12.08 -15.36
N ASP A 62 -20.48 12.25 -16.65
CA ASP A 62 -20.89 13.43 -17.40
C ASP A 62 -22.42 13.53 -17.50
N GLU A 63 -23.09 12.41 -17.75
CA GLU A 63 -24.55 12.34 -17.78
C GLU A 63 -25.16 12.63 -16.40
N CYS A 64 -24.58 12.09 -15.33
CA CYS A 64 -24.99 12.38 -13.96
C CYS A 64 -24.88 13.88 -13.63
N TRP A 65 -23.75 14.51 -14.00
CA TRP A 65 -23.54 15.95 -13.82
C TRP A 65 -24.60 16.75 -14.56
N ARG A 66 -24.88 16.40 -15.82
CA ARG A 66 -25.90 17.04 -16.65
C ARG A 66 -27.29 16.93 -16.02
N LEU A 67 -27.67 15.74 -15.56
CA LEU A 67 -28.97 15.47 -14.96
C LEU A 67 -29.16 16.22 -13.62
N LEU A 68 -28.13 16.25 -12.77
CA LEU A 68 -28.18 16.99 -11.51
C LEU A 68 -28.48 18.48 -11.74
N ARG A 69 -27.79 19.10 -12.70
CA ARG A 69 -28.00 20.52 -13.06
C ARG A 69 -29.36 20.76 -13.70
N ALA A 70 -29.82 19.86 -14.57
CA ALA A 70 -31.13 19.95 -15.21
C ALA A 70 -32.30 19.90 -14.20
N HIS A 71 -32.10 19.26 -13.05
CA HIS A 71 -33.09 19.17 -11.98
C HIS A 71 -32.76 20.06 -10.76
N ALA A 72 -31.93 21.08 -10.93
CA ALA A 72 -31.63 22.04 -9.87
C ALA A 72 -32.90 22.78 -9.40
N SER A 73 -33.05 22.91 -8.08
CA SER A 73 -34.23 23.47 -7.43
C SER A 73 -34.05 24.97 -7.15
N PRO A 74 -35.04 25.83 -7.46
CA PRO A 74 -35.00 27.26 -7.16
C PRO A 74 -34.91 27.57 -5.65
N PRO A 75 -34.41 28.76 -5.24
CA PRO A 75 -33.80 29.82 -6.06
C PRO A 75 -32.47 29.41 -6.67
N ALA A 76 -32.28 29.76 -7.94
CA ALA A 76 -31.04 29.53 -8.67
C ALA A 76 -29.97 30.51 -8.19
N SER A 77 -28.92 30.00 -7.54
CA SER A 77 -27.70 30.75 -7.29
C SER A 77 -26.69 30.38 -8.36
N PRO A 78 -26.09 31.34 -9.10
CA PRO A 78 -25.08 31.05 -10.11
C PRO A 78 -23.78 30.47 -9.51
N LEU A 79 -23.59 30.60 -8.20
CA LEU A 79 -22.41 30.12 -7.48
C LEU A 79 -22.63 28.78 -6.76
N ASP A 80 -23.88 28.41 -6.45
CA ASP A 80 -24.21 27.22 -5.67
C ASP A 80 -25.56 26.66 -6.10
N GLU A 81 -25.54 25.89 -7.19
CA GLU A 81 -26.70 25.15 -7.68
C GLU A 81 -27.04 24.03 -6.69
N ARG A 82 -28.31 23.96 -6.29
CA ARG A 82 -28.80 23.01 -5.27
C ARG A 82 -29.96 22.18 -5.82
N ILE A 83 -30.14 21.00 -5.26
CA ILE A 83 -31.19 20.05 -5.64
C ILE A 83 -32.00 19.62 -4.41
N ASP A 84 -33.33 19.67 -4.53
CA ASP A 84 -34.23 19.08 -3.53
C ASP A 84 -34.34 17.56 -3.69
N TYR A 85 -34.98 16.90 -2.72
CA TYR A 85 -35.08 15.45 -2.75
C TYR A 85 -35.92 14.92 -3.92
N ALA A 86 -36.92 15.67 -4.40
CA ALA A 86 -37.75 15.25 -5.53
C ALA A 86 -36.98 15.29 -6.86
N GLY A 87 -36.15 16.33 -7.07
CA GLY A 87 -35.19 16.40 -8.16
C GLY A 87 -34.17 15.27 -8.08
N PHE A 88 -33.67 14.99 -6.87
CA PHE A 88 -32.73 13.91 -6.62
C PHE A 88 -33.30 12.54 -7.00
N CYS A 89 -34.56 12.25 -6.67
CA CYS A 89 -35.25 11.02 -7.11
C CYS A 89 -35.42 10.96 -8.63
N ARG A 90 -35.76 12.06 -9.29
CA ARG A 90 -35.85 12.09 -10.77
C ARG A 90 -34.51 11.77 -11.44
N VAL A 91 -33.40 12.25 -10.87
CA VAL A 91 -32.05 11.89 -11.34
C VAL A 91 -31.78 10.39 -11.11
N ALA A 92 -32.20 9.85 -9.96
CA ALA A 92 -32.07 8.42 -9.67
C ALA A 92 -32.79 7.53 -10.70
N ASP A 93 -33.98 7.94 -11.13
CA ASP A 93 -34.81 7.23 -12.12
C ASP A 93 -34.25 7.35 -13.55
N ALA A 94 -33.61 8.48 -13.87
CA ALA A 94 -32.98 8.71 -15.17
C ALA A 94 -31.61 8.02 -15.33
N MET A 95 -30.90 7.79 -14.22
CA MET A 95 -29.64 7.05 -14.20
C MET A 95 -29.86 5.54 -14.40
N PRO A 96 -28.86 4.79 -14.88
CA PRO A 96 -28.94 3.33 -14.97
C PRO A 96 -29.36 2.72 -13.63
N ALA A 97 -30.33 1.80 -13.64
CA ALA A 97 -30.94 1.27 -12.41
C ALA A 97 -29.95 0.63 -11.41
N ARG A 98 -28.79 0.16 -11.88
CA ARG A 98 -27.68 -0.33 -11.03
C ARG A 98 -27.07 0.79 -10.18
N LEU A 99 -26.96 1.98 -10.76
CA LEU A 99 -26.35 3.17 -10.16
C LEU A 99 -27.36 3.98 -9.37
N GLY A 100 -28.56 4.18 -9.92
CA GLY A 100 -29.65 4.92 -9.26
C GLY A 100 -29.93 4.38 -7.85
N ARG A 101 -30.10 3.06 -7.74
CA ARG A 101 -30.34 2.39 -6.44
C ARG A 101 -29.18 2.47 -5.46
N HIS A 102 -27.93 2.54 -5.95
CA HIS A 102 -26.75 2.46 -5.09
C HIS A 102 -26.20 3.84 -4.69
N PHE A 103 -26.37 4.86 -5.53
CA PHE A 103 -25.81 6.18 -5.30
C PHE A 103 -26.86 7.22 -4.93
N PHE A 104 -28.13 7.02 -5.29
CA PHE A 104 -29.20 8.01 -5.08
C PHE A 104 -30.22 7.60 -4.01
N GLY A 105 -29.79 6.83 -3.00
CA GLY A 105 -30.60 6.53 -1.83
C GLY A 105 -30.82 7.75 -0.93
N ALA A 106 -31.90 7.72 -0.13
CA ALA A 106 -32.19 8.77 0.86
C ALA A 106 -31.03 8.98 1.85
N GLU A 107 -30.31 7.92 2.20
CA GLU A 107 -29.12 7.96 3.05
C GLU A 107 -27.99 8.85 2.48
N HIS A 108 -27.87 8.90 1.16
CA HIS A 108 -26.84 9.70 0.49
C HIS A 108 -27.26 11.15 0.41
N PHE A 109 -28.56 11.43 0.22
CA PHE A 109 -29.08 12.79 0.25
C PHE A 109 -28.92 13.43 1.64
N LEU A 110 -29.31 12.71 2.70
CA LEU A 110 -29.28 13.21 4.09
C LEU A 110 -27.87 13.37 4.68
N ARG A 111 -26.84 12.84 4.01
CA ARG A 111 -25.45 12.98 4.46
C ARG A 111 -24.90 14.40 4.29
N PHE A 112 -25.50 15.21 3.42
CA PHE A 112 -25.03 16.55 3.13
C PHE A 112 -25.83 17.60 3.92
N PRO A 113 -25.18 18.72 4.29
CA PRO A 113 -25.87 19.82 4.93
C PRO A 113 -26.96 20.35 4.01
N ASN A 114 -28.19 20.34 4.51
CA ASN A 114 -29.33 20.93 3.85
C ASN A 114 -29.40 22.43 4.12
N ASP A 115 -30.01 23.15 3.20
CA ASP A 115 -30.40 24.53 3.41
C ASP A 115 -31.81 24.61 4.05
N PRO A 116 -32.33 25.82 4.38
CA PRO A 116 -33.66 25.97 4.95
C PRO A 116 -34.81 25.40 4.10
N TRP A 117 -34.56 25.13 2.81
CA TRP A 117 -35.53 24.55 1.87
C TRP A 117 -35.32 23.03 1.68
N GLY A 118 -34.44 22.41 2.45
CA GLY A 118 -34.17 20.96 2.37
C GLY A 118 -33.35 20.55 1.16
N ARG A 119 -32.55 21.45 0.57
CA ARG A 119 -31.78 21.22 -0.66
C ARG A 119 -30.30 20.98 -0.37
N VAL A 120 -29.67 20.16 -1.21
CA VAL A 120 -28.26 19.79 -1.13
C VAL A 120 -27.47 20.42 -2.28
N SER A 121 -26.22 20.83 -2.03
CA SER A 121 -25.32 21.36 -3.07
C SER A 121 -24.95 20.28 -4.09
N ILE A 122 -25.23 20.56 -5.37
CA ILE A 122 -24.95 19.65 -6.48
C ILE A 122 -23.46 19.40 -6.62
N VAL A 123 -22.64 20.46 -6.49
CA VAL A 123 -21.18 20.38 -6.57
C VAL A 123 -20.64 19.43 -5.49
N HIS A 124 -21.06 19.61 -4.24
CA HIS A 124 -20.59 18.77 -3.13
C HIS A 124 -21.01 17.30 -3.31
N TYR A 125 -22.25 17.06 -3.74
CA TYR A 125 -22.72 15.70 -4.01
C TYR A 125 -21.93 15.04 -5.15
N PHE A 126 -21.69 15.77 -6.24
CA PHE A 126 -20.94 15.24 -7.39
C PHE A 126 -19.48 14.96 -7.07
N CYS A 127 -18.83 15.85 -6.30
CA CYS A 127 -17.49 15.60 -5.77
C CYS A 127 -17.44 14.33 -4.92
N TRP A 128 -18.41 14.14 -4.02
CA TRP A 128 -18.52 12.92 -3.22
C TRP A 128 -18.73 11.68 -4.09
N LEU A 129 -19.57 11.76 -5.13
CA LEU A 129 -19.83 10.65 -6.04
C LEU A 129 -18.54 10.21 -6.75
N ARG A 130 -17.76 11.17 -7.25
CA ARG A 130 -16.43 10.93 -7.85
C ARG A 130 -15.44 10.33 -6.85
N SER A 131 -15.42 10.81 -5.61
CA SER A 131 -14.57 10.23 -4.57
C SER A 131 -14.99 8.80 -4.23
N LYS A 132 -16.30 8.52 -4.17
CA LYS A 132 -16.83 7.18 -3.86
C LYS A 132 -16.51 6.17 -4.98
N THR A 133 -16.55 6.59 -6.25
CA THR A 133 -16.16 5.72 -7.38
C THR A 133 -14.67 5.46 -7.41
N ALA A 134 -13.84 6.46 -7.11
CA ALA A 134 -12.40 6.29 -6.92
C ALA A 134 -12.11 5.26 -5.81
N ILE A 135 -12.81 5.37 -4.67
CA ILE A 135 -12.65 4.43 -3.56
C ILE A 135 -13.02 2.99 -3.96
N LEU A 136 -14.14 2.80 -4.67
CA LEU A 136 -14.57 1.48 -5.14
C LEU A 136 -13.56 0.87 -6.13
N ARG A 137 -13.06 1.68 -7.07
CA ARG A 137 -12.04 1.27 -8.04
C ARG A 137 -10.81 0.74 -7.32
N THR A 138 -10.27 1.53 -6.40
CA THR A 138 -9.09 1.12 -5.64
C THR A 138 -9.36 -0.12 -4.80
N ARG A 139 -10.56 -0.26 -4.21
CA ARG A 139 -10.91 -1.46 -3.44
C ARG A 139 -10.96 -2.74 -4.29
N ILE A 140 -11.38 -2.64 -5.54
CA ILE A 140 -11.34 -3.76 -6.50
C ILE A 140 -9.89 -4.10 -6.85
N GLU A 141 -9.07 -3.09 -7.09
CA GLU A 141 -7.61 -3.24 -7.27
C GLU A 141 -6.98 -3.86 -6.02
N PHE A 142 -7.46 -3.61 -4.80
CA PHE A 142 -6.98 -4.30 -3.59
C PHE A 142 -7.49 -5.72 -3.40
N SER A 143 -8.65 -6.05 -3.96
CA SER A 143 -9.21 -7.40 -3.85
C SER A 143 -8.34 -8.46 -4.52
N ILE A 144 -7.44 -8.07 -5.44
CA ILE A 144 -6.46 -9.01 -6.02
C ILE A 144 -5.25 -9.24 -5.09
N TYR A 145 -5.05 -8.41 -4.06
CA TYR A 145 -3.92 -8.51 -3.13
C TYR A 145 -4.27 -9.19 -1.78
N ASP A 146 -5.54 -9.17 -1.34
CA ASP A 146 -5.99 -9.83 -0.09
C ASP A 146 -6.05 -11.37 -0.21
N HIS A 147 -5.02 -12.06 0.27
CA HIS A 147 -4.93 -13.54 0.31
C HIS A 147 -5.18 -14.14 1.70
N SER A 148 -5.01 -13.38 2.79
CA SER A 148 -5.26 -13.85 4.18
C SER A 148 -6.73 -14.06 4.48
N THR A 149 -7.62 -13.66 3.56
CA THR A 149 -9.08 -13.86 3.63
C THR A 149 -9.77 -13.11 4.77
N ASP A 150 -9.07 -12.15 5.41
CA ASP A 150 -9.53 -11.40 6.57
C ASP A 150 -9.77 -9.91 6.30
N GLY A 151 -9.61 -9.44 5.05
CA GLY A 151 -9.80 -8.04 4.69
C GLY A 151 -8.64 -7.12 5.11
N THR A 152 -7.52 -7.70 5.55
CA THR A 152 -6.29 -6.99 5.91
C THR A 152 -5.20 -7.29 4.90
N LEU A 153 -4.39 -6.29 4.56
CA LEU A 153 -3.15 -6.50 3.80
C LEU A 153 -2.03 -6.72 4.81
N GLY A 154 -1.34 -7.86 4.71
CA GLY A 154 -0.25 -8.24 5.62
C GLY A 154 1.11 -8.22 4.93
N GLU A 155 2.18 -7.92 5.69
CA GLU A 155 3.56 -7.83 5.19
C GLU A 155 4.24 -9.18 4.88
N ARG A 156 3.52 -10.30 5.02
CA ARG A 156 4.04 -11.67 4.83
C ARG A 156 4.10 -12.12 3.36
N GLU A 157 3.83 -11.20 2.46
CA GLU A 157 3.71 -11.44 1.04
C GLU A 157 5.07 -11.60 0.35
N ARG A 158 5.15 -12.50 -0.63
CA ARG A 158 6.40 -12.88 -1.31
C ARG A 158 6.52 -12.40 -2.75
N GLU A 159 5.42 -12.00 -3.39
CA GLU A 159 5.48 -11.50 -4.77
C GLU A 159 5.92 -10.02 -4.78
N PRO A 160 7.02 -9.66 -5.48
CA PRO A 160 7.56 -8.30 -5.47
C PRO A 160 6.52 -7.23 -5.82
N ARG A 161 5.68 -7.51 -6.82
CA ARG A 161 4.58 -6.64 -7.26
C ARG A 161 3.63 -6.26 -6.12
N ARG A 162 3.23 -7.26 -5.34
CA ARG A 162 2.28 -7.10 -4.24
C ARG A 162 2.95 -6.43 -3.05
N VAL A 163 4.21 -6.79 -2.75
CA VAL A 163 5.03 -6.12 -1.72
C VAL A 163 5.17 -4.63 -2.03
N THR A 164 5.50 -4.25 -3.27
CA THR A 164 5.66 -2.85 -3.71
C THR A 164 4.36 -2.05 -3.58
N ALA A 165 3.23 -2.61 -4.03
CA ALA A 165 1.94 -1.96 -3.92
C ALA A 165 1.49 -1.79 -2.46
N VAL A 166 1.54 -2.87 -1.67
CA VAL A 166 1.16 -2.90 -0.26
C VAL A 166 2.05 -1.95 0.56
N ARG A 167 3.35 -1.89 0.28
CA ARG A 167 4.30 -1.05 1.01
C ARG A 167 4.03 0.43 0.84
N LYS A 168 3.60 0.87 -0.35
CA LYS A 168 3.17 2.26 -0.57
C LYS A 168 2.05 2.68 0.37
N PHE A 169 1.06 1.82 0.57
CA PHE A 169 -0.01 2.13 1.53
C PHE A 169 0.47 2.12 2.96
N PHE A 170 1.33 1.17 3.35
CA PHE A 170 1.88 1.17 4.71
C PHE A 170 2.70 2.43 4.98
N PHE A 171 3.39 2.95 3.96
CA PHE A 171 4.15 4.18 4.05
C PHE A 171 3.25 5.40 4.29
N PHE A 172 2.17 5.55 3.51
CA PHE A 172 1.29 6.73 3.60
C PHE A 172 0.21 6.64 4.69
N LEU A 173 -0.33 5.45 4.94
CA LEU A 173 -1.55 5.26 5.72
C LEU A 173 -1.34 4.53 7.05
N ASP A 174 -0.13 4.03 7.30
CA ASP A 174 0.29 3.55 8.62
C ASP A 174 1.55 4.29 9.12
N PRO A 175 1.47 5.61 9.42
CA PRO A 175 2.58 6.37 10.00
C PRO A 175 3.12 5.77 11.31
N ARG A 176 2.30 4.96 12.00
CA ARG A 176 2.63 4.29 13.26
C ARG A 176 3.26 2.90 13.07
N ARG A 177 3.39 2.40 11.84
CA ARG A 177 3.98 1.08 11.48
C ARG A 177 3.43 -0.05 12.36
N ARG A 178 2.11 -0.12 12.51
CA ARG A 178 1.42 -1.18 13.26
C ARG A 178 1.35 -2.50 12.50
N GLY A 179 1.66 -2.50 11.19
CA GLY A 179 1.79 -3.71 10.38
C GLY A 179 0.46 -4.38 10.01
N ARG A 180 -0.67 -3.69 10.28
CA ARG A 180 -2.02 -4.09 9.84
C ARG A 180 -2.80 -2.86 9.41
N MET A 181 -3.31 -2.89 8.18
CA MET A 181 -4.21 -1.87 7.64
C MET A 181 -5.51 -2.51 7.17
N VAL A 182 -6.61 -1.81 7.43
CA VAL A 182 -7.92 -2.16 6.87
C VAL A 182 -7.96 -1.65 5.42
N ALA A 183 -8.20 -2.56 4.46
CA ALA A 183 -8.16 -2.26 3.03
C ALA A 183 -9.08 -1.09 2.58
N GLY A 184 -10.08 -0.71 3.38
CA GLY A 184 -10.98 0.41 3.09
C GLY A 184 -10.39 1.81 3.30
N VAL A 185 -9.29 1.96 4.04
CA VAL A 185 -8.62 3.26 4.26
C VAL A 185 -7.67 3.61 3.10
N ALA A 186 -7.19 2.60 2.37
CA ALA A 186 -6.26 2.73 1.26
C ALA A 186 -6.82 3.33 -0.03
N SER A 187 -8.12 3.58 -0.06
CA SER A 187 -8.85 3.89 -1.28
C SER A 187 -8.91 5.38 -1.64
N HIS A 188 -8.39 6.28 -0.81
CA HIS A 188 -8.47 7.73 -1.06
C HIS A 188 -7.28 8.29 -1.89
N GLU A 189 -6.16 7.58 -1.99
CA GLU A 189 -4.93 8.08 -2.62
C GLU A 189 -4.56 7.42 -3.97
N SER A 190 -5.23 6.32 -4.34
CA SER A 190 -4.86 5.50 -5.50
C SER A 190 -5.64 5.85 -6.77
N GLY A 191 -5.93 7.13 -7.03
CA GLY A 191 -6.65 7.60 -8.22
C GLY A 191 -5.95 7.32 -9.58
N GLY A 192 -4.85 6.57 -9.60
CA GLY A 192 -4.07 6.19 -10.78
C GLY A 192 -4.61 4.93 -11.45
N CYS A 193 -5.66 5.12 -12.22
CA CYS A 193 -6.42 4.17 -13.00
C CYS A 193 -5.57 3.25 -13.91
N ALA A 194 -5.55 1.92 -13.68
CA ALA A 194 -5.06 0.95 -14.67
C ALA A 194 -6.10 0.70 -15.77
N GLY A 195 -6.23 1.62 -16.72
CA GLY A 195 -7.00 1.42 -17.96
C GLY A 195 -6.24 2.04 -19.13
N ASP A 196 -5.92 1.21 -20.13
CA ASP A 196 -5.18 1.53 -21.38
C ASP A 196 -4.18 2.69 -21.27
N LEU A 197 -3.31 2.62 -20.27
CA LEU A 197 -2.20 3.54 -20.10
C LEU A 197 -1.07 3.15 -21.05
N GLY A 198 -0.42 4.13 -21.67
CA GLY A 198 0.78 3.89 -22.47
C GLY A 198 1.91 3.28 -21.64
N GLN A 199 2.90 2.61 -22.26
CA GLN A 199 4.01 1.99 -21.53
C GLN A 199 4.77 2.96 -20.61
N GLU A 200 4.86 4.25 -20.98
CA GLU A 200 5.50 5.29 -20.17
C GLU A 200 4.66 5.68 -18.94
N GLU A 201 3.33 5.73 -19.07
CA GLU A 201 2.42 6.03 -17.97
C GLU A 201 2.35 4.86 -16.98
N LEU A 202 2.42 3.62 -17.48
CA LEU A 202 2.56 2.42 -16.63
C LEU A 202 3.85 2.49 -15.81
N ARG A 203 4.98 2.91 -16.40
CA ARG A 203 6.25 3.13 -15.68
C ARG A 203 6.24 4.31 -14.69
N GLN A 204 5.18 5.10 -14.63
CA GLN A 204 5.02 6.14 -13.61
C GLN A 204 3.95 5.77 -12.57
N ASN A 205 3.11 4.80 -12.89
CA ASN A 205 2.12 4.28 -11.96
C ASN A 205 2.76 3.25 -11.02
N TRP A 206 2.89 3.61 -9.75
CA TRP A 206 3.43 2.70 -8.72
C TRP A 206 2.63 1.40 -8.55
N PHE A 207 1.35 1.40 -8.95
CA PHE A 207 0.49 0.22 -8.91
C PHE A 207 0.55 -0.62 -10.18
N SER A 208 1.30 -0.16 -11.20
CA SER A 208 1.51 -0.96 -12.39
C SER A 208 2.42 -2.13 -12.10
N LEU A 209 2.25 -3.14 -12.92
CA LEU A 209 3.12 -4.27 -12.95
C LEU A 209 4.54 -3.85 -13.35
N GLU A 210 4.62 -3.13 -14.46
CA GLU A 210 5.85 -2.76 -15.14
C GLU A 210 6.76 -1.94 -14.22
N TYR A 211 6.17 -1.08 -13.39
CA TYR A 211 6.92 -0.29 -12.41
C TYR A 211 7.44 -1.13 -11.25
N ALA A 212 6.65 -2.07 -10.72
CA ALA A 212 7.08 -2.91 -9.63
C ALA A 212 8.18 -3.89 -10.05
N GLU A 213 8.15 -4.38 -11.30
CA GLU A 213 9.22 -5.18 -11.88
C GLU A 213 10.49 -4.36 -12.07
N MET A 214 10.37 -3.11 -12.56
CA MET A 214 11.50 -2.19 -12.69
C MET A 214 12.17 -1.95 -11.33
N LEU A 215 11.41 -1.62 -10.27
CA LEU A 215 11.97 -1.42 -8.93
C LEU A 215 12.65 -2.67 -8.36
N TYR A 216 12.13 -3.85 -8.67
CA TYR A 216 12.76 -5.09 -8.24
C TYR A 216 14.04 -5.38 -9.05
N SER A 217 14.06 -5.06 -10.35
CA SER A 217 15.27 -5.12 -11.18
C SER A 217 16.34 -4.18 -10.64
N ASP A 218 15.98 -2.93 -10.35
CA ASP A 218 16.89 -1.93 -9.77
C ASP A 218 17.50 -2.42 -8.45
N TYR A 219 16.70 -3.11 -7.62
CA TYR A 219 17.19 -3.71 -6.36
C TYR A 219 18.21 -4.82 -6.62
N LEU A 220 17.91 -5.74 -7.54
CA LEU A 220 18.80 -6.86 -7.88
C LEU A 220 20.10 -6.40 -8.56
N GLU A 221 20.05 -5.30 -9.31
CA GLU A 221 21.24 -4.70 -9.91
C GLU A 221 22.18 -4.08 -8.85
N LEU A 222 21.62 -3.61 -7.74
CA LEU A 222 22.40 -3.08 -6.62
C LEU A 222 23.00 -4.21 -5.76
N ASP A 223 22.30 -5.32 -5.59
CA ASP A 223 22.71 -6.52 -4.83
C ASP A 223 23.76 -7.34 -5.60
N ALA A 224 25.02 -6.90 -5.52
CA ALA A 224 26.10 -7.43 -6.34
C ALA A 224 26.59 -8.79 -5.86
N ASP A 225 26.48 -9.06 -4.55
CA ASP A 225 26.82 -10.34 -3.95
C ASP A 225 25.63 -11.34 -3.92
N GLN A 226 24.44 -10.88 -4.36
CA GLN A 226 23.21 -11.67 -4.49
C GLN A 226 22.78 -12.30 -3.17
N ASN A 227 23.09 -11.65 -2.05
CA ASN A 227 22.75 -12.14 -0.73
C ASN A 227 21.30 -11.80 -0.34
N GLY A 228 20.60 -11.01 -1.17
CA GLY A 228 19.23 -10.58 -0.97
C GLY A 228 19.08 -9.33 -0.09
N MET A 229 20.16 -8.62 0.21
CA MET A 229 20.25 -7.47 1.10
C MET A 229 21.23 -6.42 0.53
N LEU A 230 20.97 -5.13 0.75
CA LEU A 230 21.85 -4.06 0.26
C LEU A 230 22.79 -3.54 1.34
N SER A 231 24.08 -3.64 1.09
CA SER A 231 25.13 -3.00 1.90
C SER A 231 25.21 -1.49 1.64
N VAL A 232 25.93 -0.77 2.50
CA VAL A 232 26.19 0.67 2.32
C VAL A 232 26.86 0.96 0.98
N GLY A 233 27.81 0.13 0.56
CA GLY A 233 28.54 0.32 -0.70
C GLY A 233 27.68 0.10 -1.94
N GLU A 234 26.68 -0.77 -1.85
CA GLU A 234 25.73 -1.05 -2.93
C GLU A 234 24.67 0.03 -3.02
N LEU A 235 24.08 0.43 -1.89
CA LEU A 235 23.08 1.50 -1.85
C LEU A 235 23.64 2.87 -2.30
N MET A 236 24.95 3.10 -2.18
CA MET A 236 25.62 4.28 -2.76
C MET A 236 25.49 4.37 -4.29
N ARG A 237 25.34 3.23 -4.97
CA ARG A 237 25.21 3.16 -6.43
C ARG A 237 23.78 3.41 -6.90
N PHE A 238 22.85 3.67 -5.97
CA PHE A 238 21.46 3.96 -6.29
C PHE A 238 21.36 5.06 -7.36
N ARG A 239 20.63 4.76 -8.45
CA ARG A 239 20.50 5.57 -9.68
C ARG A 239 21.79 5.75 -10.51
N GLY A 240 22.68 4.77 -10.50
CA GLY A 240 23.75 4.67 -11.50
C GLY A 240 24.97 5.58 -11.25
N GLY A 241 25.13 6.09 -10.03
CA GLY A 241 26.34 6.82 -9.68
C GLY A 241 27.52 5.89 -9.46
N ALA A 242 28.42 5.79 -10.45
CA ALA A 242 29.72 5.13 -10.25
C ALA A 242 30.55 5.97 -9.27
N PRO A 243 31.17 5.39 -8.21
CA PRO A 243 32.01 6.15 -7.30
C PRO A 243 33.09 6.93 -8.06
N PRO A 244 33.29 8.24 -7.77
CA PRO A 244 32.69 8.98 -6.65
C PRO A 244 31.28 9.54 -6.92
N GLY A 245 30.74 9.52 -8.15
CA GLY A 245 29.52 10.20 -8.61
C GLY A 245 28.15 9.67 -8.16
N GLY A 246 28.02 9.09 -6.97
CA GLY A 246 26.71 8.80 -6.35
C GLY A 246 26.05 10.07 -5.80
N GLY A 247 24.74 10.27 -6.05
CA GLY A 247 23.99 11.42 -5.53
C GLY A 247 23.69 11.37 -4.02
N LEU A 248 24.05 10.28 -3.33
CA LEU A 248 23.87 10.09 -1.90
C LEU A 248 25.20 10.27 -1.16
N THR A 249 25.16 10.82 0.04
CA THR A 249 26.35 11.04 0.87
C THR A 249 26.65 9.83 1.78
N ALA A 250 27.93 9.56 2.03
CA ALA A 250 28.43 8.56 2.98
C ALA A 250 27.65 8.48 4.31
N PRO A 251 27.56 9.59 5.08
CA PRO A 251 26.85 9.57 6.36
C PRO A 251 25.35 9.32 6.21
N PHE A 252 24.72 9.75 5.11
CA PHE A 252 23.29 9.54 4.90
C PHE A 252 22.97 8.05 4.74
N VAL A 253 23.66 7.36 3.83
CA VAL A 253 23.41 5.94 3.55
C VAL A 253 23.78 5.06 4.74
N GLN A 254 24.87 5.39 5.44
CA GLN A 254 25.25 4.66 6.65
C GLN A 254 24.15 4.74 7.72
N ARG A 255 23.49 5.90 7.84
CA ARG A 255 22.38 6.11 8.77
C ARG A 255 21.10 5.44 8.31
N GLU A 256 20.82 5.43 7.01
CA GLU A 256 19.73 4.70 6.39
C GLU A 256 19.79 3.22 6.76
N CYS A 257 20.92 2.57 6.42
CA CYS A 257 21.16 1.17 6.72
C CYS A 257 21.12 0.88 8.23
N HIS A 258 21.63 1.78 9.08
CA HIS A 258 21.63 1.60 10.54
C HIS A 258 20.23 1.73 11.18
N THR A 259 19.44 2.71 10.72
CA THR A 259 18.15 3.04 11.32
C THR A 259 17.07 2.06 10.90
N TYR A 260 17.10 1.64 9.65
CA TYR A 260 16.09 0.78 9.04
C TYR A 260 16.57 -0.66 8.81
N ARG A 261 17.65 -1.09 9.49
CA ARG A 261 18.12 -2.48 9.43
C ARG A 261 17.00 -3.46 9.80
N THR A 262 16.87 -4.52 9.02
CA THR A 262 16.00 -5.65 9.36
C THR A 262 16.50 -6.29 10.66
N LYS A 263 15.66 -6.30 11.69
CA LYS A 263 15.88 -7.16 12.85
C LYS A 263 15.44 -8.55 12.42
N SER A 264 16.38 -9.49 12.29
CA SER A 264 16.03 -10.89 12.12
C SER A 264 15.10 -11.30 13.28
N ASP A 265 13.92 -11.83 12.93
CA ASP A 265 12.88 -12.29 13.88
C ASP A 265 13.31 -13.54 14.66
N ASP A 266 14.53 -14.04 14.45
CA ASP A 266 15.12 -15.11 15.24
C ASP A 266 15.55 -14.57 16.60
N GLY A 267 14.63 -14.70 17.56
CA GLY A 267 14.84 -14.45 18.98
C GLY A 267 15.81 -15.42 19.65
N ASP A 268 16.97 -15.70 19.05
CA ASP A 268 18.00 -16.47 19.72
C ASP A 268 18.95 -15.56 20.50
N THR A 269 18.66 -15.50 21.79
CA THR A 269 19.40 -14.76 22.79
C THR A 269 20.68 -15.53 23.11
N ARG A 270 21.78 -15.26 22.39
CA ARG A 270 23.11 -15.52 22.94
C ARG A 270 24.21 -14.75 22.22
N ALA A 271 24.69 -13.74 22.94
CA ALA A 271 26.05 -13.23 22.94
C ALA A 271 26.98 -13.78 21.85
N SER A 272 27.13 -13.01 20.77
CA SER A 272 28.41 -12.94 20.08
C SER A 272 28.90 -11.50 20.08
N SER A 273 30.00 -11.32 20.80
CA SER A 273 30.97 -10.22 20.80
C SER A 273 30.53 -8.84 20.28
N THR A 274 30.66 -7.85 21.17
CA THR A 274 30.44 -6.41 20.96
C THR A 274 31.24 -5.79 19.81
N ALA A 275 32.20 -6.52 19.21
CA ALA A 275 32.99 -6.10 18.05
C ALA A 275 32.33 -6.46 16.69
N SER A 276 31.40 -7.42 16.65
CA SER A 276 30.67 -7.84 15.44
C SER A 276 29.24 -7.26 15.38
N ARG A 277 29.01 -6.10 16.01
CA ARG A 277 27.74 -5.34 15.88
C ARG A 277 27.85 -4.20 14.87
N VAL A 278 29.06 -3.93 14.40
CA VAL A 278 29.36 -3.07 13.22
C VAL A 278 29.35 -3.92 11.93
N ALA A 279 29.20 -5.24 12.05
CA ALA A 279 29.02 -6.16 10.93
C ALA A 279 27.75 -5.76 10.16
N GLN A 280 28.03 -5.10 9.04
CA GLN A 280 27.19 -4.70 7.92
C GLN A 280 25.71 -4.53 8.28
N SER A 281 25.35 -3.28 8.55
CA SER A 281 23.94 -2.91 8.51
C SER A 281 23.51 -2.99 7.05
N GLU A 282 22.72 -4.00 6.73
CA GLU A 282 22.21 -4.25 5.38
C GLU A 282 20.71 -3.98 5.34
N LEU A 283 20.23 -3.58 4.17
CA LEU A 283 18.85 -3.15 3.94
C LEU A 283 18.09 -4.24 3.17
N ASP A 284 16.97 -4.71 3.69
CA ASP A 284 16.11 -5.63 2.94
C ASP A 284 15.32 -4.91 1.85
N TYR A 285 14.73 -5.67 0.92
CA TYR A 285 13.90 -5.11 -0.15
C TYR A 285 12.75 -4.23 0.37
N LYS A 286 12.16 -4.58 1.53
CA LYS A 286 11.06 -3.80 2.13
C LYS A 286 11.52 -2.42 2.61
N SER A 287 12.69 -2.35 3.23
CA SER A 287 13.27 -1.10 3.70
C SER A 287 13.84 -0.28 2.53
N TYR A 288 14.35 -0.94 1.49
CA TYR A 288 14.67 -0.29 0.21
C TYR A 288 13.43 0.37 -0.42
N LEU A 289 12.29 -0.30 -0.44
CA LEU A 289 11.04 0.28 -0.94
C LEU A 289 10.60 1.52 -0.13
N ASP A 290 10.73 1.48 1.20
CA ASP A 290 10.45 2.66 2.05
C ASP A 290 11.38 3.83 1.70
N PHE A 291 12.66 3.55 1.48
CA PHE A 291 13.63 4.55 1.05
C PHE A 291 13.26 5.15 -0.31
N VAL A 292 12.92 4.33 -1.30
CA VAL A 292 12.52 4.80 -2.64
C VAL A 292 11.23 5.64 -2.56
N LEU A 293 10.26 5.22 -1.74
CA LEU A 293 9.02 5.97 -1.52
C LEU A 293 9.29 7.33 -0.86
N ALA A 294 10.10 7.37 0.19
CA ALA A 294 10.50 8.62 0.83
C ALA A 294 11.25 9.54 -0.15
N HIS A 295 12.12 8.96 -0.99
CA HIS A 295 12.89 9.71 -1.99
C HIS A 295 12.03 10.26 -3.13
N SER A 296 11.00 9.53 -3.58
CA SER A 296 10.08 10.00 -4.63
C SER A 296 9.09 11.04 -4.12
N TYR A 297 8.68 10.96 -2.85
CA TYR A 297 7.62 11.79 -2.27
C TYR A 297 8.10 12.70 -1.12
N LYS A 298 9.27 13.35 -1.28
CA LYS A 298 9.94 14.16 -0.22
C LYS A 298 9.07 15.26 0.41
N GLY A 299 8.06 15.76 -0.29
CA GLY A 299 7.13 16.79 0.20
C GLY A 299 6.00 16.29 1.09
N THR A 300 5.86 14.97 1.26
CA THR A 300 4.80 14.38 2.10
C THR A 300 5.21 14.33 3.57
N PRO A 301 4.28 14.49 4.53
CA PRO A 301 4.60 14.45 5.95
C PRO A 301 5.19 13.10 6.38
N GLU A 302 4.87 12.01 5.69
CA GLU A 302 5.41 10.68 5.92
C GLU A 302 6.87 10.57 5.50
N ALA A 303 7.23 11.10 4.33
CA ALA A 303 8.62 11.20 3.88
C ALA A 303 9.45 12.14 4.79
N LEU A 304 8.88 13.26 5.22
CA LEU A 304 9.53 14.14 6.20
C LEU A 304 9.78 13.41 7.52
N THR A 305 8.79 12.65 8.01
CA THR A 305 8.96 11.82 9.21
C THR A 305 10.05 10.76 9.03
N TYR A 306 10.13 10.16 7.84
CA TYR A 306 11.17 9.20 7.47
C TYR A 306 12.57 9.81 7.55
N PHE A 307 12.79 10.94 6.89
CA PHE A 307 14.09 11.62 6.90
C PHE A 307 14.41 12.25 8.25
N PHE A 308 13.41 12.75 8.98
CA PHE A 308 13.63 13.30 10.32
C PHE A 308 14.14 12.22 11.28
N LYS A 309 13.61 11.00 11.22
CA LYS A 309 14.13 9.86 11.99
C LYS A 309 15.58 9.52 11.64
N LEU A 310 15.98 9.72 10.38
CA LEU A 310 17.34 9.46 9.93
C LEU A 310 18.32 10.54 10.41
N LEU A 311 17.92 11.81 10.30
CA LEU A 311 18.72 12.99 10.71
C LEU A 311 18.80 13.14 12.23
N ASP A 312 17.81 12.64 12.97
CA ASP A 312 17.75 12.76 14.42
C ASP A 312 18.71 11.76 15.12
N LEU A 313 19.96 12.18 15.30
CA LEU A 313 21.00 11.39 15.96
C LEU A 313 20.79 11.25 17.48
N ARG A 314 20.11 12.22 18.11
CA ARG A 314 20.09 12.38 19.59
C ARG A 314 18.68 12.51 20.18
N ARG A 315 17.64 12.15 19.44
CA ARG A 315 16.23 12.41 19.77
C ARG A 315 15.88 13.90 19.92
N ARG A 316 16.73 14.76 19.37
CA ARG A 316 16.66 16.22 19.29
C ARG A 316 17.60 16.65 18.17
N LEU A 317 17.04 17.18 17.09
CA LEU A 317 17.83 17.70 15.98
C LEU A 317 18.53 19.00 16.41
N LEU A 318 19.85 18.96 16.56
CA LEU A 318 20.68 20.12 16.87
C LEU A 318 21.37 20.65 15.62
N GLY A 319 21.78 21.92 15.63
CA GLY A 319 22.55 22.52 14.53
C GLY A 319 23.85 21.76 14.22
N LEU A 320 24.44 21.08 15.21
CA LEU A 320 25.61 20.24 15.02
C LEU A 320 25.31 18.97 14.18
N ASP A 321 24.12 18.38 14.35
CA ASP A 321 23.71 17.20 13.58
C ASP A 321 23.50 17.60 12.10
N LEU A 322 22.90 18.77 11.86
CA LEU A 322 22.77 19.34 10.53
C LEU A 322 24.14 19.66 9.91
N ALA A 323 25.05 20.26 10.67
CA ALA A 323 26.40 20.56 10.19
C ALA A 323 27.17 19.29 9.79
N TYR A 324 26.97 18.18 10.50
CA TYR A 324 27.59 16.89 10.17
C TYR A 324 27.14 16.38 8.78
N PHE A 325 25.83 16.37 8.50
CA PHE A 325 25.33 15.96 7.19
C PHE A 325 25.66 16.99 6.10
N PHE A 326 25.56 18.28 6.41
CA PHE A 326 25.83 19.35 5.45
C PHE A 326 27.29 19.37 5.00
N ARG A 327 28.24 19.10 5.91
CA ARG A 327 29.65 18.98 5.55
C ARG A 327 29.89 17.89 4.50
N ALA A 328 29.27 16.73 4.66
CA ALA A 328 29.39 15.66 3.67
C ALA A 328 28.71 15.98 2.34
N VAL A 329 27.73 16.89 2.33
CA VAL A 329 27.16 17.44 1.09
C VAL A 329 28.16 18.37 0.42
N LEU A 330 28.80 19.28 1.16
CA LEU A 330 29.84 20.17 0.61
C LEU A 330 31.02 19.39 0.04
N GLU A 331 31.54 18.40 0.77
CA GLU A 331 32.59 17.50 0.28
C GLU A 331 32.16 16.81 -1.04
N LYS A 332 30.86 16.55 -1.21
CA LYS A 332 30.33 15.96 -2.44
C LYS A 332 30.23 16.96 -3.60
N PHE A 333 29.88 18.21 -3.31
CA PHE A 333 29.88 19.30 -4.29
C PHE A 333 31.29 19.56 -4.82
N ASP A 334 32.29 19.54 -3.93
CA ASP A 334 33.70 19.66 -4.29
C ASP A 334 34.16 18.48 -5.18
N GLU A 335 33.78 17.24 -4.86
CA GLU A 335 34.07 16.05 -5.68
C GLU A 335 33.44 16.12 -7.09
N LEU A 336 32.28 16.77 -7.22
CA LEU A 336 31.57 16.96 -8.49
C LEU A 336 32.01 18.21 -9.26
N GLY A 337 32.87 19.05 -8.68
CA GLY A 337 33.34 20.29 -9.29
C GLY A 337 32.24 21.35 -9.47
N VAL A 338 31.18 21.29 -8.67
CA VAL A 338 30.07 22.26 -8.68
C VAL A 338 30.25 23.19 -7.50
N ASP A 339 30.56 24.46 -7.77
CA ASP A 339 30.71 25.49 -6.73
C ASP A 339 29.34 25.77 -6.09
N PRO A 340 29.16 25.55 -4.77
CA PRO A 340 27.87 25.75 -4.09
C PRO A 340 27.40 27.21 -4.09
N ASP A 341 28.29 28.18 -4.36
CA ASP A 341 27.98 29.62 -4.38
C ASP A 341 27.63 30.15 -5.78
N HIS A 342 27.55 29.29 -6.81
CA HIS A 342 27.10 29.73 -8.13
C HIS A 342 25.57 29.83 -8.18
N ASP A 343 25.07 30.99 -7.74
CA ASP A 343 23.69 31.44 -7.90
C ASP A 343 23.21 31.22 -9.34
N HIS A 344 22.44 30.17 -9.57
CA HIS A 344 21.44 30.15 -10.64
C HIS A 344 20.27 31.02 -10.20
N HIS A 345 20.48 32.34 -10.20
CA HIS A 345 19.36 33.26 -10.30
C HIS A 345 18.74 33.13 -11.71
N PRO A 346 17.41 32.95 -11.83
CA PRO A 346 16.72 32.88 -13.12
C PRO A 346 16.81 34.18 -13.93
#